data_AF-A0A7C4XEZ8-F1
#
_entry.id   AF-A0A7C4XEZ8-F1
#
_cell.length_a   1.000
_cell.length_b   1.000
_cell.length_c   1.000
_cell.angle_alpha   90.00
_cell.angle_beta   90.00
_cell.angle_gamma   90.00
#
_symmetry.space_group_name_H-M   'P 1'
#
loop_
_entity.id
_entity.type
_entity.pdbx_description
1 polymer ?
#
loop_
_entity_poly.entity_id
_entity_poly.type
_entity_poly.pdbx_seq_one_letter_code
_entity_poly.pdbx_strand_id
1 'polypeptide(L)' 'MKAKKKRLTIKELMIDILKKSKTPLHYREITERLKKRGYKFHRKEPERSVYITIKRHLDIFKKVKPATFRLK' A
#
# COMPACT_ATOMS: atom_id res chain seq x y z
N MET A 1 -13.24 -12.12 24.52
CA MET A 1 -12.84 -12.67 23.20
C MET A 1 -11.62 -11.91 22.68
N LYS A 2 -10.42 -12.51 22.66
CA LYS A 2 -9.24 -11.86 22.07
C LYS A 2 -9.36 -11.96 20.55
N ALA A 3 -9.63 -10.83 19.88
CA ALA A 3 -9.68 -10.78 18.43
C ALA A 3 -8.34 -11.30 17.86
N LYS A 4 -8.38 -12.41 17.09
CA LYS A 4 -7.23 -12.89 16.31
C LYS A 4 -6.71 -11.68 15.51
N LYS A 5 -5.50 -11.20 15.79
CA LYS A 5 -4.80 -10.20 14.96
C LYS A 5 -4.70 -10.78 13.55
N LYS A 6 -5.66 -10.49 12.68
CA LYS A 6 -5.60 -10.83 11.26
C LYS A 6 -4.32 -10.19 10.72
N ARG A 7 -3.47 -10.99 10.06
CA ARG A 7 -2.35 -10.45 9.31
C ARG A 7 -2.94 -9.55 8.22
N LEU A 8 -2.78 -8.24 8.38
CA LEU A 8 -3.26 -7.28 7.40
C LEU A 8 -2.62 -7.60 6.05
N THR A 9 -3.45 -7.62 5.02
CA THR A 9 -2.99 -7.80 3.64
C THR A 9 -2.19 -6.58 3.19
N ILE A 10 -1.35 -6.73 2.15
CA ILE A 10 -0.64 -5.59 1.55
C ILE A 10 -1.61 -4.45 1.18
N LYS A 11 -2.81 -4.79 0.69
CA LYS A 11 -3.87 -3.83 0.37
C LYS A 11 -4.29 -3.02 1.59
N GLU A 12 -4.63 -3.69 2.69
CA GLU A 12 -5.05 -3.02 3.93
C GLU A 12 -3.94 -2.16 4.53
N LEU A 13 -2.69 -2.63 4.47
CA LEU A 13 -1.54 -1.86 4.93
C LEU A 13 -1.35 -0.60 4.07
N MET A 14 -1.50 -0.71 2.75
CA MET A 14 -1.45 0.45 1.84
C MET A 14 -2.57 1.44 2.12
N ILE A 15 -3.79 0.96 2.37
CA ILE A 15 -4.93 1.80 2.75
C ILE A 15 -4.62 2.55 4.04
N ASP A 16 -4.14 1.87 5.07
CA ASP A 16 -3.78 2.51 6.34
C ASP A 16 -2.64 3.54 6.18
N ILE A 17 -1.64 3.24 5.32
CA ILE A 17 -0.56 4.19 4.98
C ILE A 17 -1.12 5.46 4.35
N LEU A 18 -1.97 5.34 3.32
CA LEU A 18 -2.55 6.48 2.62
C LEU A 18 -3.53 7.25 3.51
N LYS A 19 -4.33 6.54 4.32
CA LYS A 19 -5.27 7.14 5.26
C LYS A 19 -4.55 7.97 6.33
N LYS A 20 -3.42 7.48 6.85
CA LYS A 20 -2.59 8.23 7.81
C LYS A 20 -1.83 9.38 7.17
N SER A 21 -1.38 9.22 5.93
CA SER A 21 -0.63 10.28 5.25
C SER A 21 -1.48 11.49 4.93
N LYS A 22 -2.79 11.32 4.69
CA LYS A 22 -3.73 12.35 4.19
C LYS A 22 -3.30 13.02 2.86
N THR A 23 -2.18 12.61 2.30
CA THR A 23 -1.57 13.11 1.07
C THR A 23 -1.42 11.98 0.06
N PRO A 24 -1.47 12.28 -1.24
CA PRO A 24 -1.13 11.29 -2.27
C PRO A 24 0.35 10.89 -2.16
N LEU A 25 0.62 9.59 -2.26
CA LEU A 25 1.97 9.04 -2.12
C LEU A 25 2.43 8.33 -3.39
N HIS A 26 3.73 8.43 -3.66
CA HIS A 26 4.38 7.67 -4.72
C HIS A 26 4.44 6.18 -4.34
N TYR A 27 4.30 5.26 -5.30
CA TYR A 27 4.32 3.82 -4.98
C TYR A 27 5.63 3.37 -4.30
N ARG A 28 6.75 4.04 -4.61
CA ARG A 28 8.04 3.85 -3.92
C ARG A 28 7.94 4.17 -2.44
N GLU A 29 7.37 5.31 -2.11
CA GLU A 29 7.22 5.74 -0.73
C GLU A 29 6.25 4.84 0.05
N ILE A 30 5.18 4.39 -0.60
CA ILE A 30 4.28 3.37 -0.04
C ILE A 30 5.07 2.07 0.25
N THR A 31 5.93 1.67 -0.67
CA THR A 31 6.79 0.48 -0.52
C THR A 31 7.75 0.62 0.66
N GLU A 32 8.39 1.77 0.81
CA GLU A 32 9.28 2.05 1.95
C GLU A 32 8.53 2.06 3.28
N ARG A 33 7.35 2.67 3.33
CA ARG A 33 6.49 2.66 4.52
C ARG A 33 6.02 1.25 4.89
N LEU A 34 5.76 0.39 3.90
CA LEU A 34 5.46 -1.03 4.13
C LEU A 34 6.67 -1.76 4.72
N LYS A 35 7.88 -1.55 4.19
CA LYS A 35 9.12 -2.11 4.74
C LYS A 35 9.35 -1.65 6.18
N LYS A 36 9.18 -0.35 6.47
CA LYS A 36 9.32 0.22 7.82
C LYS A 36 8.31 -0.35 8.82
N ARG A 37 7.13 -0.80 8.36
CA ARG A 37 6.13 -1.51 9.17
C ARG A 37 6.44 -2.99 9.41
N GLY A 38 7.54 -3.51 8.86
CA GLY A 38 7.89 -4.93 8.95
C GLY A 38 7.15 -5.82 7.95
N TYR A 39 6.51 -5.26 6.92
CA TYR A 39 5.92 -6.09 5.86
C TYR A 39 7.03 -6.72 5.02
N LYS A 40 7.09 -8.05 5.04
CA LYS A 40 8.03 -8.83 4.22
C LYS A 40 7.42 -9.08 2.85
N PHE A 41 8.05 -8.54 1.81
CA PHE A 41 7.68 -8.82 0.44
C PHE A 41 8.22 -10.19 0.03
N HIS A 42 7.38 -10.99 -0.62
CA HIS A 42 7.77 -12.32 -1.10
C HIS A 42 8.51 -12.25 -2.45
N ARG A 43 8.36 -11.15 -3.20
CA ARG A 43 8.99 -10.96 -4.51
C ARG A 43 10.33 -10.22 -4.37
N LYS A 44 11.27 -10.53 -5.28
CA LYS A 44 12.55 -9.83 -5.43
C LYS A 44 12.37 -8.32 -5.61
N GLU A 45 11.31 -7.91 -6.32
CA GLU A 45 10.95 -6.50 -6.52
C GLU A 45 9.71 -6.11 -5.70
N PRO A 46 9.88 -5.42 -4.55
CA PRO A 46 8.77 -5.03 -3.68
C PRO A 46 7.92 -3.92 -4.31
N GLU A 47 8.55 -2.96 -5.00
CA GLU A 47 7.90 -1.87 -5.74
C GLU A 47 6.87 -2.39 -6.75
N ARG A 48 7.27 -3.43 -7.49
CA ARG A 48 6.41 -4.04 -8.51
C ARG A 48 5.18 -4.70 -7.89
N SER A 49 5.33 -5.29 -6.71
CA SER A 49 4.20 -5.86 -5.94
C SER A 49 3.19 -4.77 -5.54
N VAL A 50 3.69 -3.63 -5.06
CA VAL A 50 2.84 -2.47 -4.71
C VAL A 50 2.14 -1.95 -5.95
N TYR A 51 2.88 -1.70 -7.03
CA TYR A 51 2.31 -1.18 -8.28
C TYR A 51 1.22 -2.09 -8.86
N ILE A 52 1.45 -3.41 -8.90
CA ILE A 52 0.45 -4.39 -9.36
C ILE A 52 -0.78 -4.36 -8.44
N THR A 53 -0.59 -4.27 -7.12
CA THR A 53 -1.69 -4.19 -6.16
C THR A 53 -2.55 -2.95 -6.41
N ILE A 54 -1.93 -1.79 -6.63
CA ILE A 54 -2.65 -0.55 -6.98
C ILE A 54 -3.42 -0.73 -8.29
N LYS A 55 -2.78 -1.27 -9.33
CA LYS A 55 -3.39 -1.51 -10.65
C LYS A 55 -4.55 -2.49 -10.62
N ARG A 56 -4.55 -3.46 -9.70
CA ARG A 56 -5.66 -4.41 -9.49
C ARG A 56 -6.82 -3.80 -8.71
N HIS A 57 -6.59 -2.71 -7.99
CA HIS A 57 -7.56 -2.08 -7.09
C HIS A 57 -7.79 -0.61 -7.45
N LEU A 58 -8.03 -0.32 -8.73
CA LEU A 58 -8.33 1.05 -9.21
C LEU A 58 -9.69 1.57 -8.71
N ASP A 59 -10.52 0.69 -8.15
CA ASP A 59 -11.73 1.03 -7.41
C ASP A 59 -11.41 1.78 -6.10
N ILE A 60 -10.29 1.45 -5.45
CA ILE A 60 -9.87 2.04 -4.17
C ILE A 60 -8.77 3.10 -4.36
N PHE A 61 -7.82 2.87 -5.27
CA PHE A 61 -6.67 3.75 -5.47
C PHE A 61 -6.85 4.62 -6.71
N LYS A 62 -6.89 5.94 -6.51
CA LYS A 62 -6.94 6.94 -7.58
C LYS A 62 -5.55 7.47 -7.89
N LYS A 63 -5.12 7.37 -9.15
CA LYS A 63 -3.92 8.04 -9.66
C LYS A 63 -4.16 9.54 -9.72
N VAL A 64 -3.24 10.33 -9.16
CA VAL A 64 -3.31 11.81 -9.22
C VAL A 64 -2.19 12.44 -10.03
N LYS A 65 -1.01 11.80 -10.04
CA LYS A 65 0.20 12.23 -10.75
C LYS A 65 0.93 10.98 -11.28
N PRO A 66 1.96 11.12 -12.12
CA PRO A 66 2.79 9.99 -12.52
C PRO A 66 3.26 9.22 -11.27
N ALA A 67 2.94 7.92 -11.23
CA ALA A 67 3.33 7.02 -10.14
C ALA A 67 2.91 7.41 -8.70
N THR A 68 2.01 8.39 -8.54
CA THR A 68 1.47 8.86 -7.25
C THR A 68 -0.02 8.60 -7.14
N PHE A 69 -0.43 8.06 -6.00
CA PHE A 69 -1.77 7.54 -5.74
C PHE A 69 -2.34 8.03 -4.42
N ARG A 70 -3.66 8.19 -4.37
CA ARG A 70 -4.43 8.46 -3.15
C ARG A 70 -5.59 7.47 -3.03
N LEU A 71 -6.22 7.42 -1.86
CA LEU A 71 -7.50 6.75 -1.70
C LEU A 71 -8.58 7.52 -2.46
N LYS A 72 -9.46 6.78 -3.14
CA LYS A 72 -10.59 7.34 -3.86
C LYS A 72 -11.61 7.95 -2.90
#